data_AF-A0A1I1G234-F1
#
_entry.id   AF-A0A1I1G234-F1
#
_cell.length_a   1.000
_cell.length_b   1.000
_cell.length_c   1.000
_cell.angle_alpha   90.00
_cell.angle_beta   90.00
_cell.angle_gamma   90.00
#
_symmetry.space_group_name_H-M   'P 1'
#
loop_
_entity.id
_entity.type
_entity.pdbx_description
1 polymer ?
#
loop_
_entity_poly.entity_id
_entity_poly.type
_entity_poly.pdbx_seq_one_letter_code
_entity_poly.pdbx_strand_id
1 'polypeptide(L)'
;MEGPMDRLFGHSAFDLNRDGKISGAEWAFINDTFFEDNNGISSQGSSFADEEDELDEIELAGLDRDELEFMDEDERRSALEDAGLDPDDFDDEF
;
A
#
# COMPACT_ATOMS: atom_id res chain seq x y z
N MET A 1 13.21 -16.48 -26.52
CA MET A 1 12.43 -17.16 -25.48
C MET A 1 11.57 -16.08 -24.84
N GLU A 2 10.25 -16.22 -24.90
CA GLU A 2 9.35 -15.33 -24.15
C GLU A 2 9.49 -15.63 -22.66
N GLY A 3 9.70 -14.58 -21.86
CA GLY A 3 9.77 -14.71 -20.42
C GLY A 3 8.39 -15.00 -19.82
N PRO A 4 8.32 -15.57 -18.60
CA PRO A 4 7.04 -15.74 -17.90
C PRO A 4 6.28 -14.40 -17.74
N MET A 5 7.01 -13.29 -17.69
CA MET A 5 6.45 -11.93 -17.57
C MET A 5 5.88 -11.42 -18.91
N ASP A 6 6.45 -11.79 -20.06
CA ASP A 6 5.91 -11.40 -21.37
C ASP A 6 4.50 -11.98 -21.58
N ARG A 7 4.26 -13.19 -21.07
CA ARG A 7 2.92 -13.82 -21.16
C ARG A 7 1.89 -13.17 -20.23
N LEU A 8 2.31 -12.60 -19.10
CA LEU A 8 1.42 -12.00 -18.11
C LEU A 8 1.18 -10.50 -18.37
N PHE A 9 2.22 -9.78 -18.79
CA PHE A 9 2.22 -8.33 -18.94
C PHE A 9 2.41 -7.84 -20.38
N GLY A 10 2.94 -8.67 -21.28
CA GLY A 10 3.21 -8.29 -22.68
C GLY A 10 1.97 -8.05 -23.55
N HIS A 11 0.77 -8.21 -23.02
CA HIS A 11 -0.47 -7.76 -23.67
C HIS A 11 -1.29 -6.81 -22.77
N SER A 12 -0.65 -6.25 -21.73
CA SER A 12 -1.29 -5.47 -20.67
C SER A 12 -1.05 -3.95 -20.86
N ALA A 13 -1.48 -3.16 -19.88
CA ALA A 13 -1.34 -1.70 -19.84
C ALA A 13 0.12 -1.20 -19.85
N PHE A 14 1.09 -2.10 -19.70
CA PHE A 14 2.52 -1.78 -19.60
C PHE A 14 3.33 -2.08 -20.87
N ASP A 15 2.70 -2.71 -21.88
CA ASP A 15 3.28 -2.85 -23.22
C ASP A 15 2.96 -1.57 -24.03
N LEU A 16 3.81 -0.55 -23.86
CA LEU A 16 3.62 0.78 -24.42
C LEU A 16 3.80 0.80 -25.93
N ASN A 17 4.70 -0.05 -26.44
CA ASN A 17 5.00 -0.15 -27.87
C ASN A 17 4.15 -1.21 -28.60
N ARG A 18 3.37 -2.02 -27.87
CA ARG A 18 2.49 -3.09 -28.36
C ARG A 18 3.23 -4.20 -29.09
N ASP A 19 4.47 -4.47 -28.71
CA ASP A 19 5.30 -5.49 -29.35
C ASP A 19 5.10 -6.89 -28.75
N GLY A 20 4.22 -7.02 -27.74
CA GLY A 20 3.90 -8.30 -27.12
C GLY A 20 4.85 -8.68 -25.99
N LYS A 21 5.80 -7.80 -25.62
CA LYS A 21 6.88 -8.09 -24.67
C LYS A 21 7.08 -6.92 -23.73
N ILE A 22 7.74 -7.18 -22.61
CA ILE A 22 8.17 -6.11 -21.71
C ILE A 22 9.66 -5.86 -21.95
N SER A 23 9.97 -4.72 -22.55
CA SER A 23 11.34 -4.24 -22.69
C SER A 23 11.90 -3.78 -21.35
N GLY A 24 13.23 -3.61 -21.26
CA GLY A 24 13.86 -3.12 -20.03
C GLY A 24 13.38 -1.74 -19.59
N ALA A 25 12.99 -0.87 -20.54
CA ALA A 25 12.44 0.45 -20.24
C ALA A 25 11.01 0.35 -19.66
N GLU A 26 10.18 -0.54 -20.21
CA GLU A 26 8.84 -0.81 -19.68
C GLU A 26 8.91 -1.50 -18.31
N TRP A 27 9.90 -2.38 -18.11
CA TRP A 27 10.16 -2.99 -16.81
C TRP A 27 10.59 -1.95 -15.77
N ALA A 28 11.41 -0.96 -16.16
CA ALA A 28 11.76 0.15 -15.29
C ALA A 28 10.53 0.98 -14.92
N PHE A 29 9.61 1.23 -15.84
CA PHE A 29 8.35 1.92 -15.54
C PHE A 29 7.45 1.12 -14.59
N ILE A 30 7.36 -0.20 -14.78
CA ILE A 30 6.65 -1.09 -13.83
C ILE A 30 7.35 -1.07 -12.47
N ASN A 31 8.68 -1.14 -12.43
CA ASN A 31 9.45 -1.07 -11.20
C ASN A 31 9.20 0.24 -10.46
N ASP A 32 9.26 1.35 -11.17
CA ASP A 32 9.02 2.69 -10.62
C ASP A 32 7.59 2.79 -10.04
N THR A 33 6.59 2.39 -10.84
CA THR A 33 5.16 2.52 -10.47
C THR A 33 4.69 1.51 -9.41
N PHE A 34 5.25 0.29 -9.35
CA PHE A 34 4.78 -0.77 -8.45
C PHE A 34 5.73 -1.10 -7.30
N PHE A 35 7.02 -0.84 -7.45
CA PHE A 35 8.05 -1.34 -6.54
C PHE A 35 8.92 -0.23 -5.92
N GLU A 36 9.20 0.89 -6.60
CA GLU A 36 9.82 2.07 -5.96
C GLU A 36 8.81 2.81 -5.09
N ASP A 37 7.54 2.86 -5.50
CA ASP A 37 6.43 3.25 -4.64
C ASP A 37 5.97 2.07 -3.76
N ASN A 38 6.83 1.61 -2.83
CA ASN A 38 6.36 0.89 -1.62
C ASN A 38 5.59 1.84 -0.67
N ASN A 39 4.85 2.81 -1.22
CA ASN A 39 3.65 3.39 -0.64
C ASN A 39 2.46 3.22 -1.59
N GLY A 40 2.41 2.07 -2.27
CA GLY A 40 1.20 1.47 -2.76
C GLY A 40 0.57 2.14 -3.96
N ILE A 41 -0.04 1.29 -4.77
CA ILE A 41 -1.21 1.59 -5.59
C ILE A 41 -2.43 1.95 -4.71
N SER A 42 -2.25 2.76 -3.66
CA SER A 42 -3.32 3.36 -2.89
C SER A 42 -3.30 4.85 -3.14
N SER A 43 -4.43 5.33 -3.67
CA SER A 43 -4.70 6.74 -3.86
C SER A 43 -3.88 7.44 -4.96
N GLN A 44 -4.52 7.52 -6.13
CA GLN A 44 -4.69 8.79 -6.83
C GLN A 44 -4.52 10.02 -5.90
N GLY A 45 -3.30 10.54 -5.80
CA GLY A 45 -3.01 11.84 -5.20
C GLY A 45 -2.86 11.82 -3.68
N SER A 46 -1.63 11.64 -3.23
CA SER A 46 -1.21 12.29 -2.00
C SER A 46 0.29 12.52 -2.00
N SER A 47 0.67 13.75 -2.30
CA SER A 47 2.02 14.23 -2.03
C SER A 47 2.18 14.32 -0.51
N PHE A 48 2.87 13.36 0.10
CA PHE A 48 3.53 13.62 1.38
C PHE A 48 4.97 13.17 1.23
N ALA A 49 5.70 14.03 0.54
CA ALA A 49 7.11 14.15 0.76
C ALA A 49 7.31 14.62 2.21
N ASP A 50 8.13 13.88 2.94
CA ASP A 50 9.13 14.46 3.84
C ASP A 50 8.60 15.25 5.05
N GLU A 51 7.89 14.61 5.98
CA GLU A 51 7.89 15.06 7.39
C GLU A 51 7.98 13.82 8.29
N GLU A 52 9.12 13.67 8.99
CA GLU A 52 9.29 12.84 10.18
C GLU A 52 8.39 13.37 11.33
N ASP A 53 7.09 13.50 11.09
CA ASP A 53 6.12 13.88 12.10
C ASP A 53 5.34 12.61 12.45
N GLU A 54 5.73 12.00 13.57
CA GLU A 54 4.90 11.19 14.48
C GLU A 54 3.58 10.67 13.87
N LEU A 55 3.66 9.87 12.79
CA LEU A 55 2.48 9.20 12.27
C LEU A 55 2.08 8.19 13.34
N ASP A 56 0.93 8.43 13.97
CA ASP A 56 0.38 7.55 15.00
C ASP A 56 0.38 6.11 14.46
N GLU A 57 0.84 5.16 15.28
CA GLU A 57 1.05 3.77 14.85
C GLU A 57 -0.22 3.13 14.26
N ILE A 58 -1.38 3.66 14.67
CA ILE A 58 -2.72 3.37 14.15
C ILE A 58 -2.87 3.78 12.66
N GLU A 59 -2.54 5.03 12.29
CA GLU A 59 -2.59 5.49 10.90
C GLU A 59 -1.54 4.77 10.05
N LEU A 60 -0.37 4.46 10.62
CA LEU A 60 0.66 3.69 9.95
C LEU A 60 0.19 2.26 9.61
N ALA A 61 -0.63 1.67 10.47
CA ALA A 61 -1.24 0.36 10.24
C ALA A 61 -2.47 0.42 9.32
N GLY A 62 -2.82 1.60 8.81
CA GLY A 62 -3.95 1.81 7.90
C GLY A 62 -5.30 1.80 8.59
N LEU A 63 -5.33 2.04 9.90
CA LEU A 63 -6.55 2.21 10.69
C LEU A 63 -6.83 3.71 10.90
N ASP A 64 -8.10 4.09 10.85
CA ASP A 64 -8.54 5.45 11.19
C ASP A 64 -8.89 5.52 12.69
N ARG A 65 -8.22 6.41 13.44
CA ARG A 65 -8.45 6.58 14.89
C ARG A 65 -9.89 6.98 15.20
N ASP A 66 -10.46 7.90 14.42
CA ASP A 66 -11.86 8.30 14.58
C ASP A 66 -12.79 7.09 14.47
N GLU A 67 -12.51 6.14 13.55
CA GLU A 67 -13.34 4.94 13.38
C GLU A 67 -13.21 3.96 14.55
N LEU A 68 -12.01 3.79 15.10
CA LEU A 68 -11.77 2.99 16.31
C LEU A 68 -12.47 3.56 17.56
N GLU A 69 -12.65 4.87 17.66
CA GLU A 69 -13.42 5.52 18.75
C GLU A 69 -14.94 5.24 18.61
N PHE A 70 -15.44 5.09 17.39
CA PHE A 70 -16.85 4.76 17.12
C PHE A 70 -17.17 3.27 17.21
N MET A 71 -16.16 2.40 17.21
CA MET A 71 -16.31 0.95 17.33
C MET A 71 -16.50 0.50 18.79
N ASP A 72 -17.17 -0.64 18.98
CA ASP A 72 -17.23 -1.29 20.29
C ASP A 72 -15.84 -1.81 20.69
N GLU A 73 -15.58 -1.92 21.99
CA GLU A 73 -14.25 -2.30 22.53
C GLU A 73 -13.74 -3.63 21.97
N ASP A 74 -14.59 -4.64 21.83
CA ASP A 74 -14.24 -5.95 21.24
C ASP A 74 -13.87 -5.83 19.74
N GLU A 75 -14.55 -4.94 19.00
CA GLU A 75 -14.31 -4.69 17.58
C GLU A 75 -13.03 -3.88 17.37
N ARG A 76 -12.80 -2.88 18.22
CA ARG A 76 -11.55 -2.10 18.26
C ARG A 76 -10.33 -2.99 18.47
N ARG A 77 -10.39 -3.91 19.45
CA ARG A 77 -9.28 -4.85 19.70
C ARG A 77 -9.04 -5.75 18.51
N SER A 78 -10.11 -6.24 17.86
CA SER A 78 -9.98 -7.06 16.67
C SER A 78 -9.35 -6.30 15.50
N ALA A 79 -9.68 -5.02 15.32
CA ALA A 79 -9.11 -4.18 14.27
C ALA A 79 -7.61 -3.90 14.53
N LEU A 80 -7.24 -3.61 15.78
CA LEU A 80 -5.84 -3.43 16.18
C LEU A 80 -5.03 -4.72 15.98
N GLU A 81 -5.54 -5.89 16.40
CA GLU A 81 -4.88 -7.18 16.16
C GLU A 81 -4.73 -7.52 14.66
N ASP A 82 -5.75 -7.22 13.83
CA ASP A 82 -5.70 -7.45 12.38
C ASP A 82 -4.65 -6.57 11.70
N ALA A 83 -4.46 -5.36 12.22
CA ALA A 83 -3.43 -4.42 11.79
C ALA A 83 -2.04 -4.70 12.40
N GLY A 84 -1.94 -5.64 13.35
CA GLY A 84 -0.70 -6.05 14.00
C GLY A 84 -0.26 -5.17 15.18
N LEU A 85 -1.18 -4.36 15.72
CA LEU A 85 -1.01 -3.52 16.90
C LEU A 85 -1.49 -4.25 18.16
N ASP A 86 -0.87 -3.96 19.32
CA ASP A 86 -1.34 -4.48 20.60
C ASP A 86 -2.51 -3.62 21.11
N PRO A 87 -3.73 -4.17 21.27
CA PRO A 87 -4.85 -3.40 21.79
C PRO A 87 -4.62 -2.79 23.18
N ASP A 88 -3.78 -3.43 24.02
CA ASP A 88 -3.53 -2.96 25.38
C ASP A 88 -2.70 -1.66 25.39
N ASP A 89 -1.93 -1.37 24.33
CA ASP A 89 -1.14 -0.13 24.21
C ASP A 89 -2.03 1.10 23.93
N PHE A 90 -3.23 0.90 23.39
CA PHE A 90 -4.17 1.97 23.04
C PHE A 90 -5.40 2.02 23.95
N ASP A 91 -5.50 1.15 24.95
CA ASP A 91 -6.66 1.06 25.86
C ASP A 91 -6.88 2.37 26.67
N ASP A 92 -5.81 3.14 26.89
CA ASP A 92 -5.83 4.44 27.58
C ASP A 92 -6.08 5.64 26.63
N GLU A 93 -6.13 5.41 25.31
CA GLU A 93 -6.10 6.45 24.28
C GLU A 93 -7.46 6.68 23.59
N PHE A 94 -8.49 5.92 23.98
CA PHE A 94 -9.83 5.92 23.38
C PHE A 94 -10.94 6.09 24.42
#